data_AF-A0A6J3C497-F1
#
_entry.id   AF-A0A6J3C497-F1
#
_cell.length_a   1.000
_cell.length_b   1.000
_cell.length_c   1.000
_cell.angle_alpha   90.00
_cell.angle_beta   90.00
_cell.angle_gamma   90.00
#
_symmetry.space_group_name_H-M   'P 1'
#
loop_
_entity.id
_entity.type
_entity.pdbx_description
1 polymer ?
#
loop_
_entity_poly.entity_id
_entity_poly.type
_entity_poly.pdbx_seq_one_letter_code
_entity_poly.pdbx_strand_id
1 'polypeptide(L)'
;MMVRASSLLASCVLFALLLVLPAAAYPRYSNNYYRDEGTYEPEEIMDMMNRLRNLIQMERKMENEKRALDLGLSRGYSGALQAKHLMGLAAANFAGGPGRRRRDGF
;
A
#
# COMPACT_ATOMS: atom_id res chain seq x y z
N MET A 1 -53.91 -18.59 23.11
CA MET A 1 -53.30 -18.84 21.77
C MET A 1 -52.82 -17.55 21.09
N MET A 2 -53.51 -16.41 21.29
CA MET A 2 -53.20 -15.12 20.63
C MET A 2 -51.84 -14.50 21.00
N VAL A 3 -51.36 -14.67 22.23
CA VAL A 3 -50.07 -14.10 22.73
C VAL A 3 -48.85 -14.74 22.06
N ARG A 4 -48.96 -16.01 21.63
CA ARG A 4 -47.88 -16.71 20.91
C ARG A 4 -47.77 -16.22 19.47
N ALA A 5 -48.90 -15.93 18.81
CA ALA A 5 -48.93 -15.37 17.47
C ALA A 5 -48.38 -13.93 17.43
N SER A 6 -48.71 -13.10 18.43
CA SER A 6 -48.14 -11.75 18.54
C SER A 6 -46.63 -11.76 18.79
N SER A 7 -46.13 -12.70 19.60
CA SER A 7 -44.69 -12.86 19.84
C SER A 7 -43.93 -13.28 18.58
N LEU A 8 -44.51 -14.18 17.78
CA LEU A 8 -43.90 -14.63 16.51
C LEU A 8 -43.84 -13.49 15.49
N LEU A 9 -44.92 -12.73 15.35
CA LEU A 9 -44.95 -11.56 14.47
C LEU A 9 -43.93 -10.49 14.91
N ALA A 10 -43.82 -10.22 16.22
CA ALA A 10 -42.83 -9.29 16.75
C ALA A 10 -41.38 -9.76 16.44
N SER A 11 -41.08 -11.05 16.59
CA SER A 11 -39.76 -11.58 16.24
C SER A 11 -39.45 -11.50 14.74
N CYS A 12 -40.44 -11.72 13.88
CA CYS A 12 -40.26 -11.59 12.43
C CYS A 12 -39.99 -10.15 12.00
N VAL A 13 -40.70 -9.18 12.60
CA VAL A 13 -40.48 -7.76 12.34
C VAL A 13 -39.09 -7.34 12.81
N LEU A 14 -38.67 -7.77 14.00
CA LEU A 14 -37.35 -7.44 14.55
C LEU A 14 -36.22 -8.05 13.69
N PHE A 15 -36.38 -9.29 13.23
CA PHE A 15 -35.44 -9.94 12.34
C PHE A 15 -35.33 -9.23 10.98
N ALA A 16 -36.46 -8.84 10.39
CA ALA A 16 -36.47 -8.07 9.15
C ALA A 16 -35.76 -6.72 9.30
N LEU A 17 -35.95 -6.04 10.44
CA LEU A 17 -35.28 -4.77 10.75
C LEU A 17 -33.75 -4.95 10.88
N LEU A 18 -33.31 -6.02 11.55
CA LEU A 18 -31.89 -6.36 11.67
C LEU A 18 -31.23 -6.70 10.33
N LEU A 19 -31.97 -7.20 9.34
CA LEU A 19 -31.44 -7.46 7.99
C LEU A 19 -31.36 -6.18 7.13
N VAL A 20 -32.22 -5.20 7.36
CA VAL A 20 -32.26 -3.95 6.58
C VAL A 20 -31.23 -2.93 7.09
N LEU A 21 -30.91 -2.93 8.38
CA LEU A 21 -29.93 -2.01 8.98
C LEU A 21 -28.51 -2.10 8.36
N PRO A 22 -27.94 -3.29 8.10
CA PRO A 22 -26.67 -3.41 7.39
C PRO A 22 -26.73 -2.82 5.98
N ALA A 23 -27.84 -3.03 5.26
CA ALA A 23 -28.02 -2.59 3.88
C ALA A 23 -27.99 -1.05 3.72
N ALA A 24 -28.47 -0.31 4.73
CA ALA A 24 -28.43 1.15 4.77
C ALA A 24 -27.09 1.71 5.28
N ALA A 25 -26.34 0.93 6.07
CA ALA A 25 -25.03 1.31 6.59
C ALA A 25 -23.88 1.08 5.58
N TYR A 26 -24.12 0.32 4.49
CA TYR A 26 -23.14 0.25 3.42
C TYR A 26 -23.04 1.61 2.73
N PRO A 27 -21.82 2.21 2.63
CA PRO A 27 -21.63 3.43 1.88
C PRO A 27 -22.02 3.16 0.44
N ARG A 28 -23.19 3.66 0.04
CA ARG A 28 -23.60 3.74 -1.36
C ARG A 28 -22.69 4.79 -2.00
N TYR A 29 -21.58 4.35 -2.57
CA TYR A 29 -20.80 5.19 -3.46
C TYR A 29 -21.72 5.57 -4.63
N SER A 30 -22.19 6.81 -4.62
CA SER A 30 -22.80 7.44 -5.79
C SER A 30 -21.77 7.38 -6.90
N ASN A 31 -21.96 6.44 -7.82
CA ASN A 31 -21.10 6.28 -8.98
C ASN A 31 -21.46 7.37 -10.00
N ASN A 32 -21.03 8.60 -9.74
CA ASN A 32 -21.17 9.77 -10.63
C ASN A 32 -20.25 9.67 -11.86
N TYR A 33 -19.99 8.46 -12.36
CA TYR A 33 -19.22 8.24 -13.58
C TYR A 33 -19.96 8.74 -14.82
N TYR A 34 -21.29 8.82 -14.74
CA TYR A 34 -22.17 9.39 -15.75
C TYR A 34 -22.77 10.71 -15.25
N ARG A 35 -21.91 11.67 -14.88
CA ARG A 35 -22.35 13.06 -14.78
C ARG A 35 -22.51 13.57 -16.21
N ASP A 36 -23.77 13.63 -16.62
CA ASP A 36 -24.28 14.21 -17.87
C ASP A 36 -23.65 15.60 -18.12
N GLU A 37 -22.96 15.72 -19.26
CA GLU A 37 -22.56 16.95 -19.96
C GLU A 37 -22.23 18.20 -19.11
N GLY A 38 -21.24 18.10 -18.21
CA GLY A 38 -20.57 19.27 -17.66
C GLY A 38 -19.35 19.62 -18.51
N THR A 39 -19.32 20.82 -19.10
CA THR A 39 -18.09 21.42 -19.63
C THR A 39 -17.05 21.42 -18.51
N TYR A 40 -16.04 20.55 -18.59
CA TYR A 40 -14.99 20.50 -17.58
C TYR A 40 -14.27 21.85 -17.61
N GLU A 41 -14.35 22.58 -16.50
CA GLU A 41 -13.57 23.80 -16.34
C GLU A 41 -12.07 23.43 -16.37
N PRO A 42 -11.22 24.24 -17.03
CA PRO A 42 -9.80 23.92 -17.20
C PRO A 42 -9.06 23.71 -15.87
N GLU A 43 -9.55 24.33 -14.79
CA GLU A 43 -9.03 24.17 -13.44
C GLU A 43 -9.28 22.76 -12.87
N GLU A 44 -10.45 22.17 -13.11
CA GLU A 44 -10.78 20.82 -12.65
C GLU A 44 -9.96 19.75 -13.38
N ILE A 45 -9.74 19.96 -14.70
CA ILE A 45 -8.86 19.10 -15.49
C ILE A 45 -7.43 19.17 -14.93
N MET A 46 -6.96 20.37 -14.60
CA MET A 46 -5.63 20.56 -14.04
C MET A 46 -5.49 19.91 -12.66
N ASP A 47 -6.51 20.01 -11.80
CA ASP A 47 -6.52 19.33 -10.50
C ASP A 47 -6.50 17.80 -10.65
N MET A 48 -7.30 17.24 -11.57
CA MET A 48 -7.25 15.81 -11.91
C MET A 48 -5.87 15.39 -12.43
N MET A 49 -5.26 16.18 -13.33
CA MET A 49 -3.92 15.92 -13.85
C MET A 49 -2.86 15.97 -12.75
N ASN A 50 -2.95 16.92 -11.82
CA ASN A 50 -2.05 17.03 -10.67
C ASN A 50 -2.22 15.85 -9.72
N ARG A 51 -3.44 15.42 -9.47
CA ARG A 51 -3.74 14.24 -8.66
C ARG A 51 -3.18 12.97 -9.28
N LEU A 52 -3.34 12.77 -10.59
CA LEU A 52 -2.73 11.67 -11.33
C LEU A 52 -1.20 11.71 -11.27
N ARG A 53 -0.61 12.89 -11.44
CA ARG A 53 0.84 13.09 -11.32
C ARG A 53 1.34 12.71 -9.92
N ASN A 54 0.64 13.09 -8.87
CA ASN A 54 0.99 12.74 -7.50
C ASN A 54 0.91 11.23 -7.24
N LEU A 55 -0.10 10.55 -7.77
CA LEU A 55 -0.22 9.08 -7.69
C LEU A 55 0.93 8.38 -8.41
N ILE A 56 1.26 8.80 -9.63
CA ILE A 56 2.39 8.24 -10.41
C ILE A 56 3.72 8.51 -9.69
N GLN A 57 3.89 9.67 -9.07
CA GLN A 57 5.09 9.98 -8.30
C GLN A 57 5.18 9.16 -7.00
N MET A 58 4.07 8.91 -6.31
CA MET A 58 4.03 7.99 -5.16
C MET A 58 4.35 6.56 -5.59
N GLU A 59 3.81 6.09 -6.71
CA GLU A 59 4.10 4.77 -7.24
C GLU A 59 5.58 4.63 -7.59
N ARG A 60 6.20 5.64 -8.22
CA ARG A 60 7.64 5.64 -8.50
C ARG A 60 8.49 5.69 -7.23
N LYS A 61 8.06 6.41 -6.19
CA LYS A 61 8.74 6.42 -4.88
C LYS A 61 8.64 5.04 -4.22
N MET A 62 7.48 4.41 -4.25
CA MET A 62 7.30 3.03 -3.79
C MET A 62 8.05 2.02 -4.65
N GLU A 63 8.19 2.24 -5.95
CA GLU A 63 9.00 1.40 -6.84
C GLU A 63 10.49 1.55 -6.50
N ASN A 64 10.95 2.76 -6.17
CA ASN A 64 12.33 2.97 -5.72
C ASN A 64 12.60 2.39 -4.32
N GLU A 65 11.62 2.40 -3.41
CA GLU A 65 11.67 1.63 -2.16
C GLU A 65 11.71 0.12 -2.43
N LYS A 66 10.99 -0.36 -3.44
CA LYS A 66 11.03 -1.76 -3.90
C LYS A 66 12.25 -2.09 -4.78
N ARG A 67 12.97 -1.10 -5.31
CA ARG A 67 14.27 -1.22 -6.00
C ARG A 67 15.48 -1.10 -5.06
N ALA A 68 15.23 -1.02 -3.75
CA ALA A 68 16.05 -1.74 -2.79
C ALA A 68 15.87 -3.29 -2.90
N LEU A 69 15.22 -3.76 -3.97
CA LEU A 69 15.32 -5.08 -4.62
C LEU A 69 15.96 -6.17 -3.77
N ASP A 70 15.22 -6.68 -2.79
CA ASP A 70 15.55 -7.95 -2.16
C ASP A 70 15.22 -9.06 -3.18
N LEU A 71 16.25 -9.55 -3.89
CA LEU A 71 16.19 -10.61 -4.91
C LEU A 71 15.77 -11.98 -4.36
N GLY A 72 15.06 -12.03 -3.23
CA GLY A 72 14.78 -13.28 -2.53
C GLY A 72 16.03 -13.99 -2.00
N LEU A 73 17.22 -13.36 -2.09
CA LEU A 73 18.45 -13.90 -1.54
C LEU A 73 18.36 -13.99 -0.01
N SER A 74 17.65 -13.07 0.64
CA SER A 74 17.56 -13.00 2.11
C SER A 74 16.59 -13.98 2.74
N ARG A 75 15.78 -14.71 1.95
CA ARG A 75 14.85 -15.74 2.44
C ARG A 75 15.62 -16.99 2.89
N GLY A 76 16.41 -16.85 3.96
CA GLY A 76 17.30 -17.88 4.51
C GLY A 76 18.70 -17.41 4.89
N TYR A 77 19.04 -16.12 4.74
CA TYR A 77 20.39 -15.64 5.09
C TYR A 77 20.55 -15.55 6.61
N SER A 78 21.26 -16.54 7.16
CA SER A 78 21.78 -16.53 8.53
C SER A 78 22.55 -15.23 8.80
N GLY A 79 22.39 -14.64 9.98
CA GLY A 79 23.10 -13.43 10.39
C GLY A 79 24.64 -13.54 10.26
N ALA A 80 25.19 -14.75 10.33
CA ALA A 80 26.61 -15.01 10.08
C ALA A 80 27.03 -14.74 8.63
N LEU A 81 26.14 -14.96 7.66
CA LEU A 81 26.40 -14.71 6.24
C LEU A 81 26.30 -13.22 5.92
N GLN A 82 25.34 -12.52 6.51
CA GLN A 82 25.27 -11.05 6.44
C GLN A 82 26.50 -10.40 7.09
N ALA A 83 26.94 -10.91 8.25
CA ALA A 83 28.14 -10.42 8.92
C ALA A 83 29.40 -10.64 8.07
N LYS A 84 29.56 -11.81 7.44
CA LYS A 84 30.68 -12.08 6.51
C LYS A 84 30.65 -11.16 5.29
N HIS A 85 29.47 -10.90 4.74
CA HIS A 85 29.31 -9.99 3.60
C HIS A 85 29.70 -8.56 3.98
N LEU A 86 29.21 -8.07 5.12
CA LEU A 86 29.55 -6.75 5.65
C LEU A 86 31.05 -6.64 5.96
N MET A 87 31.65 -7.69 6.53
CA MET A 87 33.09 -7.76 6.78
C MET A 87 33.91 -7.72 5.47
N GLY A 88 33.47 -8.40 4.42
CA GLY A 88 34.11 -8.36 3.10
C GLY A 88 34.04 -6.96 2.46
N LEU A 89 32.87 -6.31 2.54
CA LEU A 89 32.70 -4.93 2.09
C LEU A 89 33.56 -3.96 2.89
N ALA A 90 33.64 -4.14 4.21
CA ALA A 90 34.49 -3.33 5.08
C ALA A 90 35.98 -3.51 4.75
N ALA A 91 36.42 -4.74 4.47
CA ALA A 91 37.80 -5.05 4.09
C ALA A 91 38.17 -4.46 2.71
N ALA A 92 37.23 -4.44 1.76
CA ALA A 92 37.42 -3.80 0.45
C ALA A 92 37.46 -2.26 0.55
N ASN A 93 36.63 -1.68 1.42
CA ASN A 93 36.60 -0.23 1.65
C ASN A 93 37.75 0.26 2.54
N PHE A 94 38.42 -0.62 3.27
CA PHE A 94 39.57 -0.30 4.11
C PHE A 94 40.68 0.39 3.31
N ALA A 95 41.28 1.42 3.90
CA ALA A 95 42.29 2.25 3.23
C ALA A 95 43.54 1.44 2.82
N GLY A 96 43.85 0.36 3.54
CA GLY A 96 44.90 -0.62 3.20
C GLY A 96 44.36 -1.93 2.62
N GLY A 97 43.14 -1.93 2.08
CA GLY A 97 42.47 -3.12 1.56
C GLY A 97 43.19 -3.74 0.36
N PRO A 98 42.99 -5.04 0.10
CA PRO A 98 43.66 -5.77 -0.98
C PRO A 98 43.40 -5.11 -2.34
N GLY A 99 44.48 -4.87 -3.11
CA GLY A 99 44.44 -4.18 -4.40
C GLY A 99 44.79 -2.70 -4.38
N ARG A 100 44.86 -2.05 -3.20
CA ARG A 100 45.41 -0.70 -3.08
C ARG A 100 46.94 -0.76 -2.92
N ARG A 101 47.66 -0.23 -3.91
CA ARG A 101 49.12 -0.04 -3.81
C ARG A 101 49.39 0.87 -2.62
N ARG A 102 50.23 0.42 -1.68
CA ARG A 102 50.76 1.30 -0.65
C ARG A 102 51.52 2.40 -1.38
N ARG A 103 51.18 3.66 -1.11
CA ARG A 103 52.04 4.77 -1.51
C ARG A 103 53.25 4.70 -0.59
N ASP A 104 54.17 3.81 -0.93
CA ASP A 104 55.52 3.83 -0.41
C ASP A 104 56.19 5.00 -1.13
N GLY A 105 55.93 6.20 -0.60
CA GLY A 105 56.42 7.46 -1.13
C GLY A 105 57.24 8.15 -0.05
N PHE A 106 58.55 7.89 -0.11
CA PHE A 106 59.68 8.53 0.59
C PHE A 106 59.76 8.39 2.12
#